data_AF-A0A2V6KF53-F1
#
_entry.id   AF-A0A2V6KF53-F1
#
_cell.length_a   1.000
_cell.length_b   1.000
_cell.length_c   1.000
_cell.angle_alpha   90.00
_cell.angle_beta   90.00
_cell.angle_gamma   90.00
#
_symmetry.space_group_name_H-M   'P 1'
#
loop_
_entity.id
_entity.type
_entity.pdbx_description
1 polymer ?
#
loop_
_entity_poly.entity_id
_entity_poly.type
_entity_poly.pdbx_seq_one_letter_code
_entity_poly.pdbx_strand_id
1 'polypeptide(L)'
;MKEQSHESAGKISLHGNGMGVPSPDQVEKRAREIAMIDERNPDEFTDADWNQARRELMGIAHPGPPEETEQNAEVTEEWNVVAGSSGHRAPRPGVEEEETLGEQLVTGGLEEAAHDQMLEARKEELEQEGGIT
;
A
#
# COMPACT_ATOMS: atom_id res chain seq x y z
N MET A 1 38.47 21.07 7.92
CA MET A 1 37.31 21.91 7.55
C MET A 1 36.08 21.05 7.70
N LYS A 2 35.21 21.38 8.66
CA LYS A 2 33.87 20.78 8.79
C LYS A 2 32.88 21.69 8.04
N GLU A 3 31.69 21.14 7.81
CA GLU A 3 30.41 21.79 7.52
C GLU A 3 30.01 21.81 6.03
N GLN A 4 28.82 21.36 5.61
CA GLN A 4 27.60 20.93 6.32
C GLN A 4 26.82 19.99 5.39
N SER A 5 26.39 18.81 5.88
CA SER A 5 25.32 18.06 5.23
C SER A 5 24.01 18.77 5.52
N HIS A 6 23.36 19.32 4.49
CA HIS A 6 21.97 19.75 4.63
C HIS A 6 21.11 18.50 4.78
N GLU A 7 20.80 18.14 6.03
CA GLU A 7 19.71 17.25 6.33
C GLU A 7 18.41 17.93 5.89
N SER A 8 17.78 17.38 4.85
CA SER A 8 16.42 17.78 4.48
C SER A 8 15.50 17.41 5.64
N ALA A 9 15.06 18.41 6.38
CA ALA A 9 14.10 18.26 7.46
C ALA A 9 12.78 17.71 6.89
N GLY A 10 12.57 16.41 7.10
CA GLY A 10 11.36 15.67 6.75
C GLY A 10 11.66 14.17 6.75
N LYS A 11 11.20 13.44 7.77
CA LYS A 11 11.39 11.98 7.86
C LYS A 11 10.67 11.32 6.68
N ILE A 12 11.42 10.79 5.71
CA ILE A 12 10.88 9.94 4.63
C ILE A 12 11.81 8.73 4.45
N SER A 13 11.18 7.56 4.39
CA SER A 13 11.70 6.20 4.60
C SER A 13 13.04 5.85 3.96
N LEU A 14 13.90 5.18 4.75
CA LEU A 14 15.17 4.54 4.34
C LEU A 14 15.01 3.32 3.41
N HIS A 15 13.80 3.05 2.90
CA HIS A 15 13.51 1.96 1.95
C HIS A 15 12.46 2.34 0.90
N GLY A 16 12.14 3.63 0.75
CA GLY A 16 11.34 4.07 -0.38
C GLY A 16 12.23 4.09 -1.61
N ASN A 17 11.94 3.28 -2.63
CA ASN A 17 12.39 3.62 -3.99
C ASN A 17 11.90 5.05 -4.24
N GLY A 18 12.82 6.00 -4.30
CA GLY A 18 12.50 7.41 -4.43
C GLY A 18 11.57 7.62 -5.63
N MET A 19 10.68 8.61 -5.54
CA MET A 19 9.91 9.15 -6.67
C MET A 19 10.84 9.92 -7.62
N GLY A 20 11.95 9.29 -8.03
CA GLY A 20 12.93 9.82 -8.94
C GLY A 20 12.59 9.47 -10.39
N VAL A 21 13.42 9.96 -11.31
CA VAL A 21 13.36 9.56 -12.72
C VAL A 21 13.46 8.03 -12.81
N PRO A 22 12.58 7.35 -13.56
CA PRO A 22 12.61 5.89 -13.70
C PRO A 22 13.99 5.41 -14.16
N SER A 23 14.52 4.37 -13.54
CA SER A 23 15.77 3.76 -13.99
C SER A 23 15.58 3.06 -15.34
N PRO A 24 16.63 2.90 -16.16
CA PRO A 24 16.55 2.18 -17.43
C PRO A 24 15.95 0.78 -17.29
N ASP A 25 16.32 0.03 -16.24
CA ASP A 25 15.79 -1.31 -15.97
C ASP A 25 14.27 -1.31 -15.70
N GLN A 26 13.75 -0.26 -15.06
CA GLN A 26 12.31 -0.10 -14.84
C GLN A 26 11.57 0.18 -16.16
N VAL A 27 12.17 0.99 -17.04
CA VAL A 27 11.63 1.26 -18.37
C VAL A 27 11.65 -0.01 -19.22
N GLU A 28 12.73 -0.79 -19.17
CA GLU A 28 12.84 -2.06 -19.88
C GLU A 28 11.79 -3.05 -19.40
N LYS A 29 11.67 -3.25 -18.09
CA LYS A 29 10.65 -4.14 -17.51
C LYS A 29 9.26 -3.76 -18.02
N ARG A 30 8.94 -2.46 -18.02
CA ARG A 30 7.65 -1.97 -18.52
C ARG A 30 7.50 -2.14 -20.03
N ALA A 31 8.55 -1.99 -20.82
CA ALA A 31 8.51 -2.23 -22.26
C ALA A 31 8.22 -3.70 -22.59
N ARG A 32 8.82 -4.64 -21.84
CA ARG A 32 8.53 -6.08 -21.97
C ARG A 32 7.09 -6.40 -21.59
N GLU A 33 6.55 -5.76 -20.54
CA GLU A 33 5.14 -5.88 -20.17
C GLU A 33 4.22 -5.38 -21.28
N ILE A 34 4.53 -4.24 -21.91
CA ILE A 34 3.75 -3.71 -23.04
C ILE A 34 3.76 -4.70 -24.21
N ALA A 35 4.93 -5.24 -24.57
CA ALA A 35 5.02 -6.26 -25.61
C ALA A 35 4.18 -7.50 -25.29
N MET A 36 4.15 -7.94 -24.02
CA MET A 36 3.30 -9.04 -23.55
C MET A 36 1.80 -8.73 -23.66
N ILE A 37 1.39 -7.49 -23.32
CA ILE A 37 0.00 -7.03 -23.43
C ILE A 37 -0.46 -7.03 -24.90
N ASP A 38 0.44 -6.67 -25.82
CA ASP A 38 0.20 -6.71 -27.26
C ASP A 38 0.32 -8.12 -27.87
N GLU A 39 0.34 -9.16 -27.04
CA GLU A 39 0.47 -10.57 -27.46
C GLU A 39 1.75 -10.87 -28.26
N ARG A 40 2.81 -10.06 -28.07
CA ARG A 40 4.14 -10.25 -28.66
C ARG A 40 5.10 -10.91 -27.67
N ASN A 41 6.24 -11.38 -28.17
CA ASN A 41 7.30 -11.92 -27.33
C ASN A 41 7.90 -10.79 -26.45
N PRO A 42 7.91 -10.92 -25.11
CA PRO A 42 8.44 -9.90 -24.21
C PRO A 42 9.93 -9.58 -24.43
N ASP A 43 10.71 -10.56 -24.90
CA ASP A 43 12.14 -10.38 -25.18
C ASP A 43 12.41 -9.68 -26.52
N GLU A 44 11.37 -9.46 -27.34
CA GLU A 44 11.40 -8.75 -28.62
C GLU A 44 10.62 -7.43 -28.55
N PHE A 45 10.69 -6.74 -27.41
CA PHE A 45 10.11 -5.41 -27.27
C PHE A 45 10.76 -4.42 -28.25
N THR A 46 9.95 -3.50 -28.77
CA THR A 46 10.35 -2.54 -29.80
C THR A 46 10.70 -1.17 -29.19
N ASP A 47 11.33 -0.30 -29.98
CA ASP A 47 11.56 1.09 -29.58
C ASP A 47 10.25 1.84 -29.27
N ALA A 48 9.14 1.44 -29.88
CA ALA A 48 7.83 2.01 -29.58
C ALA A 48 7.39 1.68 -28.14
N ASP A 49 7.58 0.42 -27.73
CA ASP A 49 7.28 -0.07 -26.37
C ASP A 49 8.14 0.64 -25.33
N TRP A 50 9.43 0.82 -25.64
CA TRP A 50 10.35 1.56 -24.77
C TRP A 50 9.92 3.01 -24.58
N ASN A 51 9.58 3.70 -25.66
CA ASN A 51 9.14 5.09 -25.60
C ASN A 51 7.80 5.23 -24.86
N GLN A 52 6.89 4.27 -25.03
CA GLN A 52 5.64 4.23 -24.27
C GLN A 52 5.89 3.99 -22.78
N ALA A 53 6.68 2.98 -22.43
CA ALA A 53 7.08 2.70 -21.06
C ALA A 53 7.68 3.92 -20.37
N ARG A 54 8.56 4.65 -21.08
CA ARG A 54 9.18 5.87 -20.56
C ARG A 54 8.14 6.96 -20.28
N ARG A 55 7.17 7.18 -21.17
CA ARG A 55 6.10 8.16 -20.97
C ARG A 55 5.18 7.78 -19.80
N GLU A 56 4.82 6.51 -19.68
CA GLU A 56 3.98 6.01 -18.60
C GLU A 56 4.66 6.18 -17.23
N LEU A 57 5.93 5.81 -17.13
CA LEU A 57 6.69 5.86 -15.88
C LEU A 57 7.11 7.28 -15.49
N MET A 58 7.38 8.16 -16.46
CA MET A 58 7.63 9.59 -16.18
C MET A 58 6.35 10.36 -15.84
N GLY A 59 5.17 9.79 -16.15
CA GLY A 59 3.89 10.46 -16.05
C GLY A 59 3.66 11.50 -17.14
N ILE A 60 2.41 11.96 -17.25
CA ILE A 60 2.07 13.09 -18.11
C ILE A 60 2.60 14.35 -17.43
N ALA A 61 3.50 15.07 -18.10
CA ALA A 61 3.86 16.42 -17.71
C ALA A 61 2.56 17.22 -17.59
N HIS A 62 2.13 17.48 -16.36
CA HIS A 62 1.03 18.41 -16.18
C HIS A 62 1.49 19.73 -16.79
N PRO A 63 0.64 20.41 -17.57
CA PRO A 63 0.92 21.80 -17.87
C PRO A 63 1.23 22.45 -16.52
N GLY A 64 2.33 23.22 -16.48
CA GLY A 64 2.66 23.98 -15.28
C GLY A 64 1.43 24.76 -14.81
N PRO A 65 1.37 25.10 -13.51
CA PRO A 65 0.30 25.96 -13.03
C PRO A 65 0.14 27.14 -14.01
N PRO A 66 -1.11 27.53 -14.35
CA PRO A 66 -1.35 28.60 -15.30
C PRO A 66 -0.55 29.83 -14.89
N GLU A 67 -0.05 30.59 -15.87
CA GLU A 67 0.65 31.84 -15.56
C GLU A 67 -0.21 32.73 -14.67
N GLU A 68 0.43 33.34 -13.67
CA GLU A 68 -0.24 34.30 -12.80
C GLU A 68 -0.52 35.56 -13.61
N THR A 69 -1.79 35.79 -13.87
CA THR A 69 -2.35 36.98 -14.52
C THR A 69 -3.06 37.84 -13.48
N GLU A 70 -3.27 39.12 -13.77
CA GLU A 70 -4.02 40.02 -12.88
C GLU A 70 -5.45 39.50 -12.58
N GLN A 71 -6.01 38.64 -13.45
CA GLN A 71 -7.34 38.06 -13.28
C GLN A 71 -7.39 36.85 -12.31
N ASN A 72 -6.28 36.15 -12.08
CA ASN A 72 -6.20 34.99 -11.15
C ASN A 72 -5.24 35.23 -9.96
N ALA A 73 -4.59 36.39 -9.89
CA ALA A 73 -3.74 36.78 -8.75
C ALA A 73 -4.54 36.97 -7.44
N GLU A 74 -5.83 37.30 -7.53
CA GLU A 74 -6.68 37.57 -6.37
C GLU A 74 -7.92 36.66 -6.35
N VAL A 75 -7.75 35.40 -5.92
CA VAL A 75 -8.87 34.49 -5.62
C VAL A 75 -9.28 34.67 -4.16
N THR A 76 -9.96 35.78 -3.85
CA THR A 76 -10.49 36.07 -2.50
C THR A 76 -11.98 35.73 -2.34
N GLU A 77 -12.76 35.65 -3.43
CA GLU A 77 -14.21 35.46 -3.35
C GLU A 77 -14.66 33.99 -3.16
N GLU A 78 -13.86 33.01 -3.58
CA GLU A 78 -14.28 31.59 -3.64
C GLU A 78 -14.13 30.82 -2.31
N TRP A 79 -13.42 31.39 -1.32
CA TRP A 79 -13.18 30.74 -0.03
C TRP A 79 -14.28 31.00 1.01
N ASN A 80 -15.30 31.79 0.69
CA ASN A 80 -16.42 32.03 1.60
C ASN A 80 -17.47 30.92 1.48
N VAL A 81 -17.05 29.67 1.76
CA VAL A 81 -17.94 28.51 1.77
C VAL A 81 -18.68 28.50 3.12
N VAL A 82 -19.84 29.14 3.16
CA VAL A 82 -20.76 29.00 4.30
C VAL A 82 -21.32 27.58 4.26
N ALA A 83 -21.12 26.82 5.34
CA ALA A 83 -21.66 25.47 5.45
C ALA A 83 -23.20 25.52 5.35
N GLY A 84 -23.75 25.02 4.23
CA GLY A 84 -25.20 25.02 3.96
C GLY A 84 -26.02 24.07 4.85
N SER A 85 -25.36 23.25 5.68
CA SER A 85 -26.02 22.40 6.66
C SER A 85 -25.15 22.19 7.91
N SER A 86 -25.77 21.95 9.05
CA SER A 86 -25.09 21.67 10.32
C SER A 86 -24.40 20.29 10.37
N GLY A 87 -24.56 19.47 9.32
CA GLY A 87 -24.21 18.05 9.35
C GLY A 87 -25.11 17.25 10.29
N HIS A 88 -25.12 15.93 10.12
CA HIS A 88 -25.79 14.99 11.03
C HIS A 88 -24.87 13.79 11.25
N ARG A 89 -24.97 13.20 12.45
CA ARG A 89 -24.18 12.00 12.79
C ARG A 89 -24.67 10.83 11.94
N ALA A 90 -23.79 10.32 11.07
CA ALA A 90 -24.05 9.08 10.35
C ALA A 90 -24.22 7.92 11.36
N PRO A 91 -25.18 7.01 11.12
CA PRO A 91 -25.26 5.78 11.89
C PRO A 91 -23.93 5.05 11.79
N ARG A 92 -23.40 4.57 12.92
CA ARG A 92 -22.19 3.75 12.93
C ARG A 92 -22.59 2.35 12.46
N PRO A 93 -22.07 1.85 11.33
CA PRO A 93 -22.25 0.45 10.97
C PRO A 93 -21.58 -0.42 12.04
N GLY A 94 -22.23 -1.49 12.50
CA GLY A 94 -21.63 -2.50 13.39
C GLY A 94 -21.90 -2.34 14.88
N VAL A 95 -23.06 -1.80 15.28
CA VAL A 95 -23.55 -1.90 16.67
C VAL A 95 -24.77 -2.83 16.78
N GLU A 96 -24.93 -3.72 15.81
CA GLU A 96 -25.79 -4.89 15.98
C GLU A 96 -24.93 -5.94 16.69
N GLU A 97 -25.49 -6.54 17.73
CA GLU A 97 -24.87 -7.44 18.70
C GLU A 97 -24.47 -8.78 18.06
N GLU A 98 -23.56 -8.74 17.09
CA GLU A 98 -22.84 -9.90 16.59
C GLU A 98 -21.60 -10.08 17.45
N GLU A 99 -21.32 -11.35 17.83
CA GLU A 99 -20.18 -11.78 18.64
C GLU A 99 -18.95 -10.90 18.39
N THR A 100 -18.50 -10.19 19.42
CA THR A 100 -17.43 -9.22 19.23
C THR A 100 -16.16 -9.96 18.84
N LEU A 101 -15.29 -9.33 18.05
CA LEU A 101 -13.98 -9.90 17.72
C LEU A 101 -13.20 -10.38 18.96
N GLY A 102 -13.40 -9.73 20.12
CA GLY A 102 -12.83 -10.16 21.39
C GLY A 102 -13.36 -11.51 21.88
N GLU A 103 -14.66 -11.77 21.74
CA GLU A 103 -15.28 -13.06 22.10
C GLU A 103 -14.76 -14.18 21.20
N GLN A 104 -14.67 -13.94 19.88
CA GLN A 104 -14.09 -14.92 18.94
C GLN A 104 -12.64 -15.27 19.26
N LEU A 105 -11.82 -14.28 19.62
CA LEU A 105 -10.43 -14.50 20.01
C LEU A 105 -10.32 -15.31 21.30
N VAL A 106 -11.19 -15.07 22.27
CA VAL A 106 -11.22 -15.83 23.53
C VAL A 106 -11.66 -17.27 23.29
N THR A 107 -12.73 -17.48 22.52
CA THR A 107 -13.23 -18.82 22.17
C THR A 107 -12.19 -19.61 21.38
N GLY A 108 -11.59 -19.02 20.35
CA GLY A 108 -10.55 -19.68 19.54
C GLY A 108 -9.32 -20.08 20.36
N GLY A 109 -8.87 -19.23 21.29
CA GLY A 109 -7.75 -19.56 22.18
C GLY A 109 -8.06 -20.72 23.15
N LEU A 110 -9.31 -20.85 23.59
CA LEU A 110 -9.73 -21.96 24.46
C LEU A 110 -9.76 -23.29 23.70
N GLU A 111 -10.26 -23.27 22.46
CA GLU A 111 -10.30 -24.44 21.58
C GLU A 111 -8.89 -24.94 21.22
N GLU A 112 -7.98 -24.01 20.88
CA GLU A 112 -6.57 -24.34 20.60
C GLU A 112 -5.88 -24.94 21.82
N ALA A 113 -6.05 -24.36 23.01
CA ALA A 113 -5.47 -24.90 24.24
C ALA A 113 -6.03 -26.28 24.61
N ALA A 114 -7.33 -26.54 24.36
CA ALA A 114 -7.93 -27.86 24.57
C ALA A 114 -7.38 -28.89 23.57
N HIS A 115 -7.18 -28.49 22.32
CA HIS A 115 -6.57 -29.34 21.30
C HIS A 115 -5.15 -29.76 21.67
N ASP A 116 -4.33 -28.81 22.13
CA ASP A 116 -2.95 -29.10 22.55
C ASP A 116 -2.91 -30.05 23.75
N GLN A 117 -3.80 -29.89 24.73
CA GLN A 117 -3.91 -30.83 25.86
C GLN A 117 -4.25 -32.26 25.41
N MET A 118 -5.15 -32.41 24.43
CA MET A 118 -5.47 -33.74 23.89
C MET A 118 -4.28 -34.38 23.17
N LEU A 119 -3.51 -33.59 22.41
CA LEU A 119 -2.32 -34.09 21.72
C LEU A 119 -1.22 -34.51 22.71
N GLU A 120 -0.96 -33.72 23.75
CA GLU A 120 0.02 -34.05 24.77
C GLU A 120 -0.40 -35.30 25.57
N ALA A 121 -1.67 -35.39 25.98
CA ALA A 121 -2.18 -36.60 26.63
C ALA A 121 -1.99 -37.85 25.76
N ARG A 122 -2.25 -37.75 24.45
CA ARG A 122 -2.04 -38.86 23.51
C ARG A 122 -0.57 -39.24 23.37
N LYS A 123 0.35 -38.27 23.40
CA LYS A 123 1.79 -38.54 23.36
C LYS A 123 2.24 -39.23 24.65
N GLU A 124 1.82 -38.74 25.81
CA GLU A 124 2.14 -39.34 27.11
C GLU A 124 1.65 -40.81 27.21
N GLU A 125 0.45 -41.11 26.71
CA GLU A 125 -0.05 -42.50 26.62
C GLU A 125 0.88 -43.39 25.80
N LEU A 126 1.31 -42.93 24.61
CA LEU A 126 2.18 -43.69 23.72
C LEU A 126 3.58 -43.90 24.32
N GLU A 127 4.11 -42.92 25.05
CA GLU A 127 5.38 -43.06 25.76
C GLU A 127 5.29 -44.05 26.92
N GLN A 128 4.16 -44.07 27.64
CA GLN A 128 3.90 -45.05 28.71
C GLN A 128 3.70 -46.47 28.16
N GLU A 129 3.02 -46.63 27.02
CA GLU A 129 2.85 -47.93 26.34
C GLU A 129 4.17 -48.45 25.73
N GLY A 130 5.04 -47.55 25.24
CA GLY A 130 6.37 -47.90 24.71
C GLY A 130 7.45 -48.14 25.76
N GLY A 131 7.19 -47.80 27.03
CA GLY A 131 8.11 -47.96 28.17
C GLY A 131 7.95 -49.25 28.97
N ILE A 132 7.05 -50.15 28.56
CA ILE A 132 6.86 -51.46 29.20
C ILE A 132 7.73 -52.51 28.50
N THR A 133 9.04 -52.50 28.78
CA THR A 133 9.95 -53.66 28.59
C THR A 133 10.94 -53.74 29.73
#